data_AF-A0A2N0Z4D8-F1
#
_entry.id   AF-A0A2N0Z4D8-F1
#
_cell.length_a   1.000
_cell.length_b   1.000
_cell.length_c   1.000
_cell.angle_alpha   90.00
_cell.angle_beta   90.00
_cell.angle_gamma   90.00
#
_symmetry.space_group_name_H-M   'P 1'
#
loop_
_entity.id
_entity.type
_entity.pdbx_description
1 polymer ?
#
loop_
_entity_poly.entity_id
_entity_poly.type
_entity_poly.pdbx_seq_one_letter_code
_entity_poly.pdbx_strand_id
1 'polypeptide(L)'
;MAFTPYYHERNLKNLAQLGDNTKKKAIEWYKYLIENEINVLIYETTRSVETQRENVAKGASQTMKSYHLEGIGQALDFVMVDTKGNALWNGYGSAEAKKAIAKAKALGFEWGGDWTTLVDKPHLEYHYKGYGTDTFKTKGDAISLTVEKSTITTKTVTEKSKNPSVVYEAHVQGIGWQGKKKDGQTAGTTGKSQRLEALTVKLENSNAELEMQGHVQGIGWTTVRTNGEVIGTIGESLRLEAIKLKASGLTIQYRVHVEKDGWTAWKKNGEIAGTTGLKKGIEAIQIKLS
;
A
#
# COMPACT_ATOMS: atom_id res chain seq x y z
N MET A 1 -14.18 -3.05 -20.25
CA MET A 1 -14.96 -2.61 -19.07
C MET A 1 -14.03 -2.69 -17.88
N ALA A 2 -13.99 -1.68 -17.01
CA ALA A 2 -13.27 -1.79 -15.75
C ALA A 2 -13.93 -2.89 -14.92
N PHE A 3 -13.15 -3.83 -14.40
CA PHE A 3 -13.64 -4.89 -13.53
C PHE A 3 -14.35 -4.27 -12.33
N THR A 4 -15.61 -4.63 -12.16
CA THR A 4 -16.41 -4.25 -11.00
C THR A 4 -16.70 -5.53 -10.23
N PRO A 5 -16.22 -5.67 -8.98
CA PRO A 5 -16.56 -6.83 -8.18
C PRO A 5 -18.07 -7.00 -8.07
N TYR A 6 -18.55 -8.24 -8.08
CA TYR A 6 -19.99 -8.52 -8.04
C TYR A 6 -20.69 -7.86 -6.85
N TYR A 7 -20.01 -7.81 -5.70
CA TYR A 7 -20.52 -7.24 -4.45
C TYR A 7 -19.96 -5.84 -4.16
N HIS A 8 -19.60 -5.05 -5.18
CA HIS A 8 -18.81 -3.84 -4.97
C HIS A 8 -19.38 -2.86 -3.93
N GLU A 9 -20.61 -2.41 -4.14
CA GLU A 9 -21.30 -1.48 -3.23
C GLU A 9 -21.50 -2.07 -1.82
N ARG A 10 -21.80 -3.37 -1.74
CA ARG A 10 -21.96 -4.08 -0.46
C ARG A 10 -20.64 -4.10 0.30
N ASN A 11 -19.55 -4.45 -0.37
CA ASN A 11 -18.22 -4.53 0.22
C ASN A 11 -17.79 -3.16 0.76
N LEU A 12 -18.03 -2.07 0.02
CA LEU A 12 -17.75 -0.71 0.49
C LEU A 12 -18.55 -0.35 1.75
N LYS A 13 -19.84 -0.67 1.79
CA LYS A 13 -20.69 -0.44 2.98
C LYS A 13 -20.20 -1.22 4.20
N ASN A 14 -19.75 -2.45 4.02
CA ASN A 14 -19.21 -3.27 5.10
C ASN A 14 -17.84 -2.73 5.57
N LEU A 15 -16.94 -2.41 4.65
CA LEU A 15 -15.64 -1.81 4.98
C LEU A 15 -15.78 -0.50 5.77
N ALA A 16 -16.82 0.30 5.49
CA ALA A 16 -17.09 1.55 6.21
C ALA A 16 -17.38 1.34 7.71
N GLN A 17 -17.72 0.12 8.15
CA GLN A 17 -18.02 -0.18 9.56
C GLN A 17 -16.78 -0.47 10.42
N LEU A 18 -15.64 -0.79 9.78
CA LEU A 18 -14.40 -1.11 10.48
C LEU A 18 -13.84 0.09 11.26
N GLY A 19 -12.97 -0.20 12.25
CA GLY A 19 -12.16 0.81 12.92
C GLY A 19 -11.26 1.55 11.92
N ASP A 20 -10.92 2.81 12.19
CA ASP A 20 -10.31 3.73 11.22
C ASP A 20 -8.99 3.18 10.62
N ASN A 21 -8.15 2.55 11.45
CA ASN A 21 -6.86 2.03 11.00
C ASN A 21 -7.02 0.69 10.27
N THR A 22 -7.87 -0.19 10.79
CA THR A 22 -8.24 -1.46 10.14
C THR A 22 -8.90 -1.21 8.79
N LYS A 23 -9.84 -0.27 8.72
CA LYS A 23 -10.53 0.21 7.51
C LYS A 23 -9.53 0.69 6.47
N LYS A 24 -8.55 1.52 6.87
CA LYS A 24 -7.52 1.99 5.93
C LYS A 24 -6.79 0.83 5.26
N LYS A 25 -6.38 -0.18 6.04
CA LYS A 25 -5.71 -1.38 5.51
C LYS A 25 -6.65 -2.26 4.68
N ALA A 26 -7.89 -2.43 5.11
CA ALA A 26 -8.89 -3.20 4.38
C ALA A 26 -9.26 -2.54 3.03
N ILE A 27 -9.30 -1.20 2.95
CA ILE A 27 -9.47 -0.47 1.69
C ILE A 27 -8.25 -0.64 0.79
N GLU A 28 -7.03 -0.57 1.32
CA GLU A 28 -5.80 -0.85 0.54
C GLU A 28 -5.80 -2.28 -0.02
N TRP A 29 -6.28 -3.25 0.75
CA TRP A 29 -6.46 -4.63 0.31
C TRP A 29 -7.53 -4.74 -0.78
N TYR A 30 -8.70 -4.13 -0.57
CA TYR A 30 -9.82 -4.21 -1.50
C TYR A 30 -9.52 -3.53 -2.84
N LYS A 31 -8.79 -2.40 -2.84
CA LYS A 31 -8.28 -1.77 -4.07
C LYS A 31 -7.41 -2.74 -4.89
N TYR A 32 -6.50 -3.45 -4.22
CA TYR A 32 -5.68 -4.46 -4.88
C TYR A 32 -6.52 -5.58 -5.49
N LEU A 33 -7.58 -6.04 -4.82
CA LEU A 33 -8.47 -7.06 -5.37
C LEU A 33 -9.15 -6.58 -6.66
N ILE A 34 -9.65 -5.34 -6.67
CA ILE A 34 -10.25 -4.72 -7.86
C ILE A 34 -9.22 -4.65 -9.00
N GLU A 35 -8.02 -4.16 -8.72
CA GLU A 35 -6.93 -4.02 -9.70
C GLU A 35 -6.46 -5.36 -10.29
N ASN A 36 -6.71 -6.47 -9.59
CA ASN A 36 -6.31 -7.82 -10.00
C ASN A 36 -7.50 -8.69 -10.41
N GLU A 37 -8.68 -8.08 -10.61
CA GLU A 37 -9.91 -8.76 -11.03
C GLU A 37 -10.36 -9.91 -10.09
N ILE A 38 -10.05 -9.75 -8.80
CA ILE A 38 -10.36 -10.74 -7.77
C ILE A 38 -11.73 -10.41 -7.17
N ASN A 39 -12.69 -11.30 -7.42
CA ASN A 39 -14.03 -11.21 -6.86
C ASN A 39 -14.07 -11.76 -5.43
N VAL A 40 -14.52 -10.93 -4.50
CA VAL A 40 -14.80 -11.34 -3.12
C VAL A 40 -16.13 -10.77 -2.64
N LEU A 41 -16.73 -11.48 -1.70
CA LEU A 41 -17.78 -11.02 -0.82
C LEU A 41 -17.14 -10.74 0.55
N ILE A 42 -17.16 -9.48 1.00
CA ILE A 42 -16.86 -9.16 2.40
C ILE A 42 -18.14 -9.43 3.17
N TYR A 43 -18.20 -10.59 3.83
CA TYR A 43 -19.40 -11.16 4.42
C TYR A 43 -19.78 -10.42 5.71
N GLU A 44 -18.84 -10.34 6.65
CA GLU A 44 -19.00 -9.73 7.97
C GLU A 44 -17.80 -8.81 8.29
N THR A 45 -18.04 -7.76 9.07
CA THR A 45 -16.99 -6.81 9.53
C THR A 45 -17.20 -6.49 11.01
N THR A 46 -18.39 -6.01 11.36
CA THR A 46 -18.77 -5.76 12.75
C THR A 46 -19.91 -6.66 13.21
N ARG A 47 -19.89 -7.05 14.49
CA ARG A 47 -20.84 -7.94 15.17
C ARG A 47 -21.29 -7.33 16.49
N SER A 48 -22.59 -7.37 16.78
CA SER A 48 -23.11 -6.92 18.07
C SER A 48 -22.67 -7.83 19.23
N VAL A 49 -22.65 -7.29 20.44
CA VAL A 49 -22.34 -8.05 21.66
C VAL A 49 -23.35 -9.18 21.88
N GLU A 50 -24.62 -8.96 21.54
CA GLU A 50 -25.70 -9.94 21.61
C GLU A 50 -25.44 -11.11 20.67
N THR A 51 -25.09 -10.84 19.42
CA THR A 51 -24.77 -11.87 18.43
C THR A 51 -23.56 -12.69 18.87
N GLN A 52 -22.52 -12.03 19.41
CA GLN A 52 -21.36 -12.76 19.93
C GLN A 52 -21.72 -13.64 21.13
N ARG A 53 -22.59 -13.16 22.03
CA ARG A 53 -23.09 -13.96 23.17
C ARG A 53 -23.86 -15.19 22.70
N GLU A 54 -24.70 -15.04 21.68
CA GLU A 54 -25.39 -16.18 21.07
C GLU A 54 -24.43 -17.17 20.41
N ASN A 55 -23.42 -16.69 19.70
CA ASN A 55 -22.40 -17.55 19.08
C ASN A 55 -21.64 -18.36 20.13
N VAL A 56 -21.32 -17.76 21.29
CA VAL A 56 -20.71 -18.48 22.42
C VAL A 56 -21.69 -19.50 23.00
N ALA A 57 -22.95 -19.12 23.25
CA ALA A 57 -23.96 -20.01 23.81
C ALA A 57 -24.25 -21.23 22.92
N LYS A 58 -24.20 -21.07 21.59
CA LYS A 58 -24.43 -22.13 20.60
C LYS A 58 -23.14 -22.88 20.23
N GLY A 59 -21.99 -22.53 20.80
CA GLY A 59 -20.69 -23.16 20.52
C GLY A 59 -20.03 -22.78 19.19
N ALA A 60 -20.59 -21.81 18.46
CA ALA A 60 -20.00 -21.26 17.23
C ALA A 60 -18.79 -20.35 17.49
N SER A 61 -18.64 -19.87 18.72
CA SER A 61 -17.43 -19.16 19.19
C SER A 61 -17.03 -19.67 20.56
N GLN A 62 -15.72 -19.71 20.85
CA GLN A 62 -15.23 -20.17 22.15
C GLN A 62 -15.13 -19.05 23.20
N THR A 63 -15.22 -17.78 22.80
CA THR A 63 -14.97 -16.64 23.69
C THR A 63 -15.80 -15.43 23.33
N MET A 64 -16.10 -14.59 24.32
CA MET A 64 -16.68 -13.26 24.07
C MET A 64 -15.66 -12.28 23.48
N LYS A 65 -14.35 -12.56 23.57
CA LYS A 65 -13.31 -11.70 23.00
C LYS A 65 -13.21 -11.94 21.49
N SER A 66 -13.74 -11.03 20.68
CA SER A 66 -13.75 -11.14 19.22
C SER A 66 -13.41 -9.81 18.56
N TYR A 67 -12.52 -9.85 17.56
CA TYR A 67 -12.10 -8.68 16.80
C TYR A 67 -13.23 -8.10 15.91
N HIS A 68 -14.31 -8.87 15.68
CA HIS A 68 -15.52 -8.39 15.02
C HIS A 68 -16.41 -7.53 15.91
N LEU A 69 -16.25 -7.55 17.24
CA LEU A 69 -17.19 -6.85 18.12
C LEU A 69 -17.30 -5.37 17.76
N GLU A 70 -18.52 -4.85 17.84
CA GLU A 70 -18.76 -3.41 17.79
C GLU A 70 -17.93 -2.71 18.87
N GLY A 71 -17.27 -1.61 18.49
CA GLY A 71 -16.29 -0.94 19.34
C GLY A 71 -14.88 -1.56 19.29
N ILE A 72 -14.70 -2.70 18.61
CA ILE A 72 -13.39 -3.30 18.28
C ILE A 72 -13.12 -3.15 16.77
N GLY A 73 -13.98 -3.73 15.92
CA GLY A 73 -14.00 -3.50 14.47
C GLY A 73 -12.67 -3.71 13.75
N GLN A 74 -11.88 -4.66 14.22
CA GLN A 74 -10.53 -4.96 13.77
C GLN A 74 -10.46 -6.26 12.94
N ALA A 75 -11.60 -6.83 12.56
CA ALA A 75 -11.67 -8.02 11.72
C ALA A 75 -12.69 -7.92 10.60
N LEU A 76 -12.48 -8.72 9.54
CA LEU A 76 -13.45 -8.93 8.48
C LEU A 76 -13.40 -10.38 8.00
N ASP A 77 -14.55 -10.88 7.56
CA ASP A 77 -14.66 -12.17 6.90
C ASP A 77 -14.86 -11.96 5.41
N PHE A 78 -14.05 -12.61 4.59
CA PHE A 78 -14.17 -12.54 3.13
C PHE A 78 -14.37 -13.92 2.53
N VAL A 79 -15.11 -14.00 1.43
CA VAL A 79 -15.34 -15.24 0.68
C VAL A 79 -15.03 -14.98 -0.79
N MET A 80 -14.33 -15.91 -1.44
CA MET A 80 -14.08 -15.82 -2.88
C MET A 80 -15.40 -15.91 -3.65
N VAL A 81 -15.51 -15.20 -4.76
CA VAL A 81 -16.73 -15.16 -5.57
C VAL A 81 -16.41 -15.53 -7.02
N ASP A 82 -17.21 -16.41 -7.60
CA ASP A 82 -17.05 -16.79 -9.01
C ASP A 82 -17.55 -15.69 -9.97
N THR A 83 -17.39 -15.91 -11.27
CA THR A 83 -17.82 -14.95 -12.30
C THR A 83 -19.33 -14.76 -12.41
N LYS A 84 -20.12 -15.62 -11.74
CA LYS A 84 -21.59 -15.54 -11.70
C LYS A 84 -22.10 -14.91 -10.40
N GLY A 85 -21.21 -14.53 -9.48
CA GLY A 85 -21.57 -13.97 -8.18
C GLY A 85 -21.78 -15.01 -7.08
N ASN A 86 -21.48 -16.29 -7.31
CA ASN A 86 -21.65 -17.32 -6.29
C ASN A 86 -20.49 -17.27 -5.28
N ALA A 87 -20.81 -17.29 -4.00
CA ALA A 87 -19.82 -17.39 -2.92
C ALA A 87 -19.21 -18.80 -2.87
N LEU A 88 -17.89 -18.87 -3.00
CA LEU A 88 -17.07 -20.08 -2.96
C LEU A 88 -16.46 -20.25 -1.56
N TRP A 89 -17.24 -20.80 -0.62
CA TRP A 89 -16.82 -21.01 0.78
C TRP A 89 -15.60 -21.94 0.95
N ASN A 90 -15.29 -22.75 -0.06
CA ASN A 90 -14.09 -23.59 -0.11
C ASN A 90 -13.01 -23.07 -1.08
N GLY A 91 -13.15 -21.83 -1.58
CA GLY A 91 -12.35 -21.26 -2.67
C GLY A 91 -10.90 -20.86 -2.31
N TYR A 92 -10.48 -21.01 -1.05
CA TYR A 92 -9.19 -20.48 -0.57
C TYR A 92 -7.94 -21.15 -1.18
N GLY A 93 -8.10 -22.27 -1.88
CA GLY A 93 -7.01 -22.93 -2.59
C GLY A 93 -6.64 -22.29 -3.94
N SER A 94 -7.49 -21.40 -4.47
CA SER A 94 -7.30 -20.81 -5.80
C SER A 94 -6.10 -19.86 -5.86
N ALA A 95 -5.62 -19.58 -7.07
CA ALA A 95 -4.52 -18.62 -7.27
C ALA A 95 -4.92 -17.20 -6.82
N GLU A 96 -6.17 -16.81 -7.08
CA GLU A 96 -6.75 -15.53 -6.70
C GLU A 96 -6.87 -15.42 -5.19
N ALA A 97 -7.33 -16.48 -4.51
CA ALA A 97 -7.39 -16.51 -3.07
C ALA A 97 -6.01 -16.36 -2.43
N LYS A 98 -5.01 -17.08 -2.95
CA LYS A 98 -3.61 -16.96 -2.49
C LYS A 98 -3.07 -15.54 -2.65
N LYS A 99 -3.37 -14.86 -3.77
CA LYS A 99 -3.00 -13.44 -3.97
C LYS A 99 -3.70 -12.52 -2.98
N ALA A 100 -5.01 -12.72 -2.76
CA ALA A 100 -5.79 -11.95 -1.80
C ALA A 100 -5.23 -12.10 -0.38
N ILE A 101 -4.98 -13.33 0.06
CA ILE A 101 -4.43 -13.64 1.39
C ILE A 101 -3.01 -13.06 1.54
N ALA A 102 -2.13 -13.29 0.56
CA ALA A 102 -0.77 -12.77 0.60
C ALA A 102 -0.75 -11.24 0.69
N LYS A 103 -1.66 -10.55 -0.02
CA LYS A 103 -1.80 -9.10 0.08
C LYS A 103 -2.30 -8.66 1.45
N ALA A 104 -3.29 -9.34 2.03
CA ALA A 104 -3.79 -9.02 3.36
C ALA A 104 -2.67 -9.14 4.40
N LYS A 105 -1.91 -10.25 4.37
CA LYS A 105 -0.76 -10.49 5.24
C LYS A 105 0.33 -9.42 5.08
N ALA A 106 0.65 -9.04 3.86
CA ALA A 106 1.60 -7.96 3.58
C ALA A 106 1.15 -6.59 4.10
N LEU A 107 -0.15 -6.38 4.32
CA LEU A 107 -0.72 -5.17 4.92
C LEU A 107 -0.81 -5.23 6.45
N GLY A 108 -0.39 -6.35 7.05
CA GLY A 108 -0.36 -6.57 8.49
C GLY A 108 -1.59 -7.30 9.05
N PHE A 109 -2.47 -7.83 8.20
CA PHE A 109 -3.53 -8.72 8.68
C PHE A 109 -2.96 -10.11 9.03
N GLU A 110 -3.48 -10.69 10.10
CA GLU A 110 -3.40 -12.11 10.34
C GLU A 110 -4.55 -12.81 9.62
N TRP A 111 -4.29 -13.99 9.07
CA TRP A 111 -5.30 -14.78 8.36
C TRP A 111 -5.64 -16.03 9.15
N GLY A 112 -6.93 -16.24 9.45
CA GLY A 112 -7.39 -17.36 10.27
C GLY A 112 -7.19 -18.73 9.62
N GLY A 113 -6.92 -18.77 8.31
CA GLY A 113 -6.52 -19.98 7.62
C GLY A 113 -5.12 -20.51 7.99
N ASP A 114 -4.26 -19.67 8.59
CA ASP A 114 -2.94 -20.06 9.08
C ASP A 114 -2.96 -20.59 10.53
N TRP A 115 -4.09 -20.48 11.24
CA TRP A 115 -4.20 -20.92 12.63
C TRP A 115 -4.04 -22.44 12.75
N THR A 116 -3.37 -22.91 13.80
CA THR A 116 -3.14 -24.35 14.03
C THR A 116 -4.33 -25.04 14.70
N THR A 117 -5.22 -24.27 15.33
CA THR A 117 -6.46 -24.72 15.96
C THR A 117 -7.58 -23.79 15.53
N LEU A 118 -8.79 -24.32 15.31
CA LEU A 118 -9.97 -23.54 14.90
C LEU A 118 -9.72 -22.74 13.61
N VAL A 119 -9.10 -23.38 12.62
CA VAL A 119 -8.83 -22.80 11.29
C VAL A 119 -10.08 -22.12 10.75
N ASP A 120 -10.00 -20.81 10.53
CA ASP A 120 -11.09 -19.98 10.03
C ASP A 120 -10.66 -19.25 8.76
N LYS A 121 -10.88 -19.91 7.62
CA LYS A 121 -10.37 -19.42 6.32
C LYS A 121 -10.99 -18.10 5.84
N PRO A 122 -12.27 -17.81 6.10
CA PRO A 122 -12.82 -16.47 5.84
C PRO A 122 -12.14 -15.33 6.59
N HIS A 123 -11.54 -15.62 7.74
CA HIS A 123 -11.21 -14.60 8.73
C HIS A 123 -9.90 -13.84 8.45
N LEU A 124 -9.96 -12.51 8.55
CA LEU A 124 -8.81 -11.61 8.61
C LEU A 124 -8.94 -10.70 9.83
N GLU A 125 -7.89 -10.59 10.64
CA GLU A 125 -7.83 -9.65 11.78
C GLU A 125 -6.59 -8.77 11.75
N TYR A 126 -6.71 -7.54 12.26
CA TYR A 126 -5.65 -6.53 12.27
C TYR A 126 -5.35 -6.05 13.69
N HIS A 127 -4.15 -6.39 14.18
CA HIS A 127 -3.69 -6.05 15.53
C HIS A 127 -3.17 -4.61 15.64
N TYR A 128 -4.05 -3.63 15.42
CA TYR A 128 -3.68 -2.22 15.55
C TYR A 128 -3.40 -1.84 17.02
N LYS A 129 -2.14 -1.87 17.46
CA LYS A 129 -1.70 -1.53 18.83
C LYS A 129 -2.35 -2.36 19.95
N GLY A 130 -2.98 -3.49 19.61
CA GLY A 130 -3.68 -4.35 20.54
C GLY A 130 -5.16 -4.50 20.21
N TYR A 131 -5.88 -5.19 21.09
CA TYR A 131 -7.31 -5.46 20.98
C TYR A 131 -8.12 -4.23 21.44
N GLY A 132 -9.03 -3.76 20.60
CA GLY A 132 -9.95 -2.66 20.93
C GLY A 132 -9.31 -1.28 20.97
N THR A 133 -8.12 -1.13 20.39
CA THR A 133 -7.34 0.12 20.38
C THR A 133 -7.51 0.93 19.10
N ASP A 134 -8.32 0.46 18.15
CA ASP A 134 -8.67 1.22 16.95
C ASP A 134 -9.69 2.32 17.28
N THR A 135 -9.77 3.34 16.42
CA THR A 135 -10.71 4.47 16.57
C THR A 135 -11.89 4.32 15.61
N PHE A 136 -13.00 5.02 15.86
CA PHE A 136 -14.21 4.93 15.03
C PHE A 136 -14.70 6.30 14.55
N LYS A 137 -13.78 7.23 14.31
CA LYS A 137 -14.12 8.61 13.94
C LYS A 137 -14.82 8.69 12.59
N THR A 138 -14.55 7.72 11.71
CA THR A 138 -15.08 7.67 10.34
C THR A 138 -16.10 6.54 10.12
N LYS A 139 -16.61 5.91 11.20
CA LYS A 139 -17.51 4.75 11.07
C LYS A 139 -18.77 5.13 10.29
N GLY A 140 -19.06 4.37 9.24
CA GLY A 140 -20.21 4.61 8.37
C GLY A 140 -19.98 5.65 7.27
N ASP A 141 -18.85 6.37 7.28
CA ASP A 141 -18.49 7.31 6.22
C ASP A 141 -18.45 6.58 4.87
N ALA A 142 -19.04 7.20 3.85
CA ALA A 142 -19.08 6.63 2.52
C ALA A 142 -17.66 6.48 1.96
N ILE A 143 -17.29 5.26 1.58
CA ILE A 143 -16.05 4.99 0.89
C ILE A 143 -16.32 5.11 -0.62
N SER A 144 -15.67 6.06 -1.28
CA SER A 144 -15.72 6.18 -2.75
C SER A 144 -14.45 5.59 -3.36
N LEU A 145 -14.59 4.44 -4.03
CA LEU A 145 -13.60 3.91 -4.96
C LEU A 145 -14.19 4.07 -6.36
N THR A 146 -13.76 5.06 -7.12
CA THR A 146 -14.30 5.31 -8.46
C THR A 146 -13.96 4.14 -9.39
N VAL A 147 -15.01 3.43 -9.84
CA VAL A 147 -14.92 2.51 -10.97
C VAL A 147 -14.92 3.35 -12.24
N GLU A 148 -13.76 3.88 -12.63
CA GLU A 148 -13.69 4.61 -13.89
C GLU A 148 -13.80 3.65 -15.08
N LYS A 149 -14.93 3.77 -15.77
CA LYS A 149 -15.25 3.11 -17.03
C LYS A 149 -14.28 3.60 -18.11
N SER A 150 -13.13 2.95 -18.25
CA SER A 150 -12.27 3.16 -19.40
C SER A 150 -13.04 2.74 -20.66
N THR A 151 -13.40 3.72 -21.48
CA THR A 151 -13.93 3.56 -22.84
C THR A 151 -12.86 2.95 -23.72
N ILE A 152 -12.83 1.62 -23.78
CA ILE A 152 -12.01 0.88 -24.72
C ILE A 152 -12.87 0.61 -25.96
N THR A 153 -12.59 1.32 -27.05
CA THR A 153 -13.04 0.96 -28.40
C THR A 153 -12.25 -0.29 -28.83
N THR A 154 -12.92 -1.44 -28.88
CA THR A 154 -12.32 -2.73 -29.27
C THR A 154 -12.30 -2.88 -30.79
N LYS A 155 -11.10 -3.03 -31.40
CA LYS A 155 -10.85 -3.95 -32.52
C LYS A 155 -9.38 -4.44 -32.50
N THR A 156 -9.21 -5.68 -32.04
CA THR A 156 -8.16 -6.69 -32.34
C THR A 156 -6.70 -6.22 -32.57
N VAL A 157 -5.83 -6.24 -31.54
CA VAL A 157 -4.34 -6.28 -31.67
C VAL A 157 -3.71 -6.88 -30.39
N THR A 158 -2.58 -7.59 -30.54
CA THR A 158 -1.62 -8.16 -29.57
C THR A 158 -1.42 -7.40 -28.25
N GLU A 159 -1.03 -8.11 -27.17
CA GLU A 159 -0.69 -7.53 -25.86
C GLU A 159 0.13 -6.23 -25.99
N LYS A 160 -0.51 -5.09 -25.71
CA LYS A 160 0.19 -3.81 -25.60
C LYS A 160 0.54 -3.62 -24.14
N SER A 161 1.77 -3.99 -23.79
CA SER A 161 2.38 -3.76 -22.48
C SER A 161 2.03 -2.35 -21.96
N LYS A 162 1.48 -2.24 -20.75
CA LYS A 162 1.39 -0.94 -20.06
C LYS A 162 2.80 -0.32 -20.07
N ASN A 163 2.90 0.94 -20.48
CA ASN A 163 4.19 1.61 -20.47
C ASN A 163 4.75 1.61 -19.04
N PRO A 164 6.04 1.28 -18.87
CA PRO A 164 6.72 1.40 -17.60
C PRO A 164 6.51 2.80 -16.98
N SER A 165 6.36 2.85 -15.66
CA SER A 165 6.28 4.10 -14.92
C SER A 165 7.06 4.02 -13.61
N VAL A 166 7.38 5.17 -13.02
CA VAL A 166 8.04 5.24 -11.71
C VAL A 166 7.17 5.99 -10.70
N VAL A 167 6.98 5.39 -9.53
CA VAL A 167 6.31 5.99 -8.38
C VAL A 167 7.28 6.11 -7.21
N TYR A 168 7.18 7.19 -6.44
CA TYR A 168 8.12 7.47 -5.36
C TYR A 168 7.49 8.34 -4.28
N GLU A 169 8.01 8.24 -3.06
CA GLU A 169 7.50 8.98 -1.92
C GLU A 169 8.66 9.47 -1.06
N ALA A 170 8.59 10.72 -0.60
CA ALA A 170 9.61 11.36 0.22
C ALA A 170 9.15 11.52 1.67
N HIS A 171 10.05 11.22 2.62
CA HIS A 171 9.88 11.51 4.04
C HIS A 171 10.62 12.82 4.36
N VAL A 172 9.87 13.85 4.73
CA VAL A 172 10.41 15.19 4.97
C VAL A 172 10.51 15.46 6.47
N GLN A 173 11.61 16.09 6.88
CA GLN A 173 11.81 16.53 8.25
C GLN A 173 10.58 17.26 8.82
N GLY A 174 10.09 16.79 9.96
CA GLY A 174 8.99 17.41 10.69
C GLY A 174 7.61 17.29 10.02
N ILE A 175 7.51 16.65 8.85
CA ILE A 175 6.25 16.38 8.14
C ILE A 175 5.99 14.87 8.03
N GLY A 176 7.04 14.09 7.79
CA GLY A 176 6.96 12.67 7.51
C GLY A 176 6.69 12.38 6.04
N TRP A 177 6.10 11.23 5.76
CA TRP A 177 5.75 10.78 4.42
C TRP A 177 4.62 11.63 3.81
N GLN A 178 4.84 12.18 2.61
CA GLN A 178 3.95 13.17 1.99
C GLN A 178 3.02 12.62 0.88
N GLY A 179 2.93 11.30 0.72
CA GLY A 179 2.16 10.65 -0.33
C GLY A 179 2.95 10.44 -1.63
N LYS A 180 2.59 9.38 -2.35
CA LYS A 180 3.25 8.98 -3.59
C LYS A 180 3.13 10.03 -4.68
N LYS A 181 4.23 10.22 -5.41
CA LYS A 181 4.38 10.98 -6.63
C LYS A 181 4.71 10.04 -7.77
N LYS A 182 4.39 10.46 -8.98
CA LYS A 182 4.55 9.66 -10.18
C LYS A 182 5.19 10.49 -11.29
N ASP A 183 6.09 9.88 -12.04
CA ASP A 183 6.62 10.36 -13.33
C ASP A 183 6.84 11.89 -13.41
N GLY A 184 7.86 12.38 -12.73
CA GLY A 184 8.32 13.77 -12.80
C GLY A 184 7.63 14.73 -11.82
N GLN A 185 6.62 14.29 -11.09
CA GLN A 185 6.00 15.08 -10.02
C GLN A 185 6.97 15.37 -8.87
N THR A 186 6.88 16.55 -8.25
CA THR A 186 7.78 16.89 -7.13
C THR A 186 7.37 16.16 -5.84
N ALA A 187 8.31 15.41 -5.25
CA ALA A 187 8.20 14.89 -3.88
C ALA A 187 9.14 15.68 -2.96
N GLY A 188 8.66 16.09 -1.78
CA GLY A 188 9.40 16.98 -0.88
C GLY A 188 8.91 18.43 -0.91
N THR A 189 9.74 19.34 -0.41
CA THR A 189 9.48 20.78 -0.42
C THR A 189 10.65 21.53 -1.07
N THR A 190 10.41 22.72 -1.59
CA THR A 190 11.48 23.53 -2.21
C THR A 190 11.59 24.85 -1.48
N GLY A 191 12.80 25.22 -1.05
CA GLY A 191 13.08 26.51 -0.42
C GLY A 191 12.51 26.69 0.99
N LYS A 192 12.07 25.59 1.63
CA LYS A 192 11.51 25.62 2.99
C LYS A 192 12.52 25.27 4.07
N SER A 193 13.78 25.01 3.72
CA SER A 193 14.81 24.52 4.65
C SER A 193 14.40 23.24 5.37
N GLN A 194 13.62 22.39 4.69
CA GLN A 194 13.16 21.10 5.19
C GLN A 194 13.76 20.00 4.33
N ARG A 195 14.67 19.21 4.90
CA ARG A 195 15.37 18.14 4.19
C ARG A 195 14.51 16.87 4.04
N LEU A 196 14.81 16.09 3.03
CA LEU A 196 14.46 14.68 2.94
C LEU A 196 15.31 13.90 3.94
N GLU A 197 14.66 13.02 4.67
CA GLU A 197 15.32 12.06 5.57
C GLU A 197 15.28 10.65 4.96
N ALA A 198 14.22 10.34 4.21
CA ALA A 198 14.08 9.06 3.50
C ALA A 198 13.32 9.18 2.17
N LEU A 199 13.46 8.17 1.30
CA LEU A 199 12.81 8.06 0.00
C LEU A 199 12.46 6.59 -0.27
N THR A 200 11.31 6.34 -0.89
CA THR A 200 11.02 5.07 -1.59
C THR A 200 10.85 5.34 -3.07
N VAL A 201 11.27 4.40 -3.93
CA VAL A 201 11.05 4.45 -5.38
C VAL A 201 10.65 3.06 -5.85
N LYS A 202 9.67 2.98 -6.75
CA LYS A 202 9.18 1.75 -7.33
C LYS A 202 8.90 1.90 -8.81
N LEU A 203 9.44 0.98 -9.62
CA LEU A 203 9.05 0.78 -11.01
C LEU A 203 7.76 -0.03 -11.08
N GLU A 204 6.81 0.44 -11.87
CA GLU A 204 5.54 -0.23 -12.15
C GLU A 204 5.44 -0.57 -13.64
N ASN A 205 4.70 -1.62 -13.97
CA ASN A 205 4.52 -2.11 -15.34
C ASN A 205 5.84 -2.43 -16.06
N SER A 206 6.82 -2.95 -15.31
CA SER A 206 8.11 -3.36 -15.84
C SER A 206 8.71 -4.47 -15.00
N ASN A 207 9.48 -5.35 -15.65
CA ASN A 207 10.36 -6.32 -15.00
C ASN A 207 11.78 -5.76 -14.80
N ALA A 208 12.00 -4.48 -15.09
CA ALA A 208 13.28 -3.82 -14.86
C ALA A 208 13.65 -3.85 -13.38
N GLU A 209 14.90 -4.19 -13.12
CA GLU A 209 15.45 -4.19 -11.77
C GLU A 209 15.83 -2.77 -11.38
N LEU A 210 15.51 -2.38 -10.15
CA LEU A 210 15.83 -1.06 -9.59
C LEU A 210 16.84 -1.22 -8.46
N GLU A 211 17.96 -0.53 -8.57
CA GLU A 211 18.96 -0.34 -7.51
C GLU A 211 18.92 1.11 -7.03
N MET A 212 18.93 1.30 -5.72
CA MET A 212 18.82 2.60 -5.07
C MET A 212 19.82 2.71 -3.92
N GLN A 213 20.49 3.86 -3.82
CA GLN A 213 21.32 4.21 -2.67
C GLN A 213 21.09 5.67 -2.29
N GLY A 214 21.10 5.94 -0.98
CA GLY A 214 21.16 7.29 -0.45
C GLY A 214 22.52 7.56 0.17
N HIS A 215 23.05 8.76 0.00
CA HIS A 215 24.15 9.27 0.81
C HIS A 215 23.56 10.02 1.99
N VAL A 216 23.67 9.46 3.19
CA VAL A 216 23.07 10.01 4.40
C VAL A 216 24.14 10.73 5.22
N GLN A 217 23.78 11.89 5.79
CA GLN A 217 24.66 12.64 6.68
C GLN A 217 25.26 11.74 7.76
N GLY A 218 26.59 11.76 7.89
CA GLY A 218 27.32 11.04 8.94
C GLY A 218 27.40 9.52 8.76
N ILE A 219 26.65 8.95 7.81
CA ILE A 219 26.66 7.51 7.47
C ILE A 219 27.38 7.27 6.15
N GLY A 220 27.21 8.17 5.17
CA GLY A 220 27.70 7.98 3.82
C GLY A 220 26.71 7.20 2.94
N TRP A 221 27.22 6.51 1.92
CA TRP A 221 26.40 5.70 1.03
C TRP A 221 25.83 4.48 1.74
N THR A 222 24.51 4.34 1.74
CA THR A 222 23.83 3.16 2.25
C THR A 222 24.10 1.94 1.39
N THR A 223 23.83 0.75 1.93
CA THR A 223 23.73 -0.48 1.13
C THR A 223 22.70 -0.29 0.00
N VAL A 224 22.89 -1.03 -1.09
CA VAL A 224 21.95 -1.03 -2.21
C VAL A 224 20.58 -1.53 -1.72
N ARG A 225 19.54 -0.82 -2.13
CA ARG A 225 18.13 -1.12 -1.90
C ARG A 225 17.41 -1.31 -3.22
N THR A 226 16.28 -2.01 -3.18
CA THR A 226 15.53 -2.42 -4.36
C THR A 226 14.08 -1.96 -4.30
N ASN A 227 13.29 -2.32 -5.32
CA ASN A 227 11.97 -1.77 -5.61
C ASN A 227 11.05 -1.60 -4.38
N GLY A 228 10.75 -0.35 -4.03
CA GLY A 228 9.85 0.01 -2.92
C GLY A 228 10.49 0.01 -1.53
N GLU A 229 11.75 -0.40 -1.39
CA GLU A 229 12.48 -0.28 -0.13
C GLU A 229 12.87 1.17 0.17
N VAL A 230 13.14 1.44 1.45
CA VAL A 230 13.52 2.77 1.94
C VAL A 230 15.03 2.99 1.77
N ILE A 231 15.41 4.11 1.16
CA ILE A 231 16.75 4.71 1.28
C ILE A 231 16.70 5.90 2.22
N GLY A 232 17.75 6.11 3.03
CA GLY A 232 17.76 7.13 4.08
C GLY A 232 17.41 6.58 5.45
N THR A 233 16.94 7.45 6.35
CA THR A 233 16.63 7.13 7.75
C THR A 233 15.30 7.72 8.15
N ILE A 234 14.58 7.07 9.06
CA ILE A 234 13.31 7.57 9.62
C ILE A 234 13.52 7.75 11.12
N GLY A 235 13.21 8.95 11.64
CA GLY A 235 13.30 9.23 13.07
C GLY A 235 14.70 9.52 13.61
N GLU A 236 15.75 9.33 12.81
CA GLU A 236 17.14 9.63 13.21
C GLU A 236 17.55 11.08 12.98
N SER A 237 16.67 11.90 12.39
CA SER A 237 16.93 13.31 12.07
C SER A 237 18.13 13.54 11.14
N LEU A 238 18.53 12.53 10.35
CA LEU A 238 19.62 12.62 9.38
C LEU A 238 19.09 12.94 7.98
N ARG A 239 19.78 13.84 7.28
CA ARG A 239 19.41 14.24 5.91
C ARG A 239 19.97 13.31 4.85
N LEU A 240 19.21 13.10 3.78
CA LEU A 240 19.74 12.66 2.50
C LEU A 240 20.47 13.84 1.83
N GLU A 241 21.73 13.61 1.44
CA GLU A 241 22.59 14.61 0.78
C GLU A 241 22.74 14.34 -0.72
N ALA A 242 22.75 13.05 -1.10
CA ALA A 242 22.75 12.61 -2.49
C ALA A 242 21.99 11.30 -2.66
N ILE A 243 21.63 10.99 -3.90
CA ILE A 243 21.02 9.71 -4.28
C ILE A 243 21.66 9.16 -5.56
N LYS A 244 21.56 7.84 -5.70
CA LYS A 244 21.90 7.10 -6.91
C LYS A 244 20.78 6.11 -7.21
N LEU A 245 20.17 6.21 -8.40
CA LEU A 245 19.13 5.30 -8.86
C LEU A 245 19.57 4.69 -10.19
N LYS A 246 19.47 3.38 -10.32
CA LYS A 246 19.84 2.66 -11.54
C LYS A 246 18.75 1.65 -11.85
N ALA A 247 18.22 1.71 -13.07
CA ALA A 247 17.31 0.71 -13.59
C ALA A 247 18.01 -0.13 -14.65
N SER A 248 17.88 -1.46 -14.57
CA SER A 248 18.33 -2.39 -15.61
C SER A 248 17.17 -2.69 -16.55
N GLY A 249 17.32 -2.35 -17.84
CA GLY A 249 16.26 -2.51 -18.84
C GLY A 249 15.36 -1.28 -19.04
N LEU A 250 15.61 -0.19 -18.30
CA LEU A 250 14.97 1.12 -18.50
C LEU A 250 15.97 2.26 -18.26
N THR A 251 15.65 3.46 -18.75
CA THR A 251 16.36 4.68 -18.38
C THR A 251 15.58 5.42 -17.31
N ILE A 252 16.07 5.42 -16.07
CA ILE A 252 15.56 6.27 -15.00
C ILE A 252 16.32 7.59 -14.99
N GLN A 253 15.59 8.70 -15.01
CA GLN A 253 16.11 10.05 -14.88
C GLN A 253 15.63 10.67 -13.57
N TYR A 254 16.50 11.37 -12.87
CA TYR A 254 16.19 12.01 -11.60
C TYR A 254 16.98 13.28 -11.40
N ARG A 255 16.40 14.23 -10.68
CA ARG A 255 17.08 15.42 -10.17
C ARG A 255 16.59 15.74 -8.77
N VAL A 256 17.41 16.45 -8.03
CA VAL A 256 17.11 16.84 -6.64
C VAL A 256 17.17 18.35 -6.50
N HIS A 257 16.39 18.88 -5.58
CA HIS A 257 16.50 20.25 -5.10
C HIS A 257 17.43 20.25 -3.89
N VAL A 258 18.63 20.80 -4.02
CA VAL A 258 19.60 20.89 -2.94
C VAL A 258 19.36 22.19 -2.18
N GLU A 259 19.39 22.13 -0.86
CA GLU A 259 19.27 23.30 0.02
C GLU A 259 20.21 24.42 -0.45
N LYS A 260 19.64 25.63 -0.66
CA LYS A 260 20.32 26.86 -1.14
C LYS A 260 20.85 26.82 -2.59
N ASP A 261 20.97 25.66 -3.21
CA ASP A 261 21.51 25.51 -4.57
C ASP A 261 20.43 25.28 -5.63
N GLY A 262 19.22 24.90 -5.21
CA GLY A 262 18.10 24.70 -6.11
C GLY A 262 18.12 23.36 -6.83
N TRP A 263 17.36 23.27 -7.93
CA TRP A 263 17.27 22.06 -8.75
C TRP A 263 18.58 21.78 -9.49
N THR A 264 19.12 20.57 -9.33
CA THR A 264 20.23 20.09 -10.13
C THR A 264 19.81 19.80 -11.57
N ALA A 265 20.80 19.66 -12.46
CA ALA A 265 20.58 19.02 -13.74
C ALA A 265 20.02 17.60 -13.56
N TRP A 266 19.28 17.12 -14.56
CA TRP A 266 18.82 15.73 -14.61
C TRP A 266 20.02 14.79 -14.72
N LYS A 267 20.00 13.77 -13.88
CA LYS A 267 20.92 12.64 -13.85
C LYS A 267 20.21 11.40 -14.36
N LYS A 268 20.98 10.43 -14.83
CA LYS A 268 20.44 9.15 -15.33
C LYS A 268 21.20 7.96 -14.74
N ASN A 269 20.51 6.82 -14.63
CA ASN A 269 21.06 5.49 -14.34
C ASN A 269 22.45 5.45 -13.66
N GLY A 270 22.48 5.56 -12.34
CA GLY A 270 23.70 5.38 -11.54
C GLY A 270 24.55 6.64 -11.35
N GLU A 271 24.22 7.74 -11.99
CA GLU A 271 24.86 9.04 -11.74
C GLU A 271 24.47 9.62 -10.36
N ILE A 272 25.34 10.43 -9.76
CA ILE A 272 25.03 11.04 -8.46
C ILE A 272 24.17 12.30 -8.66
N ALA A 273 23.02 12.36 -8.01
CA ALA A 273 22.22 13.59 -7.88
C ALA A 273 22.26 14.08 -6.43
N GLY A 274 22.65 15.33 -6.22
CA GLY A 274 22.89 15.93 -4.90
C GLY A 274 24.37 16.17 -4.65
N THR A 275 24.76 16.23 -3.38
CA THR A 275 26.14 16.54 -2.98
C THR A 275 26.65 15.50 -1.98
N THR A 276 27.95 15.24 -1.99
CA THR A 276 28.61 14.41 -0.96
C THR A 276 29.63 15.29 -0.25
N GLY A 277 29.64 15.27 1.09
CA GLY A 277 30.62 16.01 1.90
C GLY A 277 30.41 17.53 2.02
N LEU A 278 29.45 18.12 1.29
CA LEU A 278 29.18 19.57 1.35
C LEU A 278 28.20 19.98 2.46
N LYS A 279 27.71 19.01 3.25
CA LYS A 279 26.75 19.19 4.34
C LYS A 279 25.42 19.84 3.93
N LYS A 280 25.02 19.70 2.65
CA LYS A 280 23.75 20.22 2.13
C LYS A 280 22.74 19.08 1.96
N GLY A 281 21.50 19.31 2.41
CA GLY A 281 20.41 18.35 2.28
C GLY A 281 19.68 18.47 0.96
N ILE A 282 19.09 17.37 0.51
CA ILE A 282 18.06 17.37 -0.51
C ILE A 282 16.75 17.82 0.14
N GLU A 283 16.03 18.78 -0.43
CA GLU A 283 14.70 19.22 0.03
C GLU A 283 13.55 18.63 -0.81
N ALA A 284 13.81 18.34 -2.09
CA ALA A 284 12.85 17.71 -2.99
C ALA A 284 13.52 16.88 -4.09
N ILE A 285 12.74 16.04 -4.74
CA ILE A 285 13.17 15.16 -5.83
C ILE A 285 12.10 15.02 -6.91
N GLN A 286 12.55 14.86 -8.14
CA GLN A 286 11.73 14.43 -9.28
C GLN A 286 12.40 13.23 -9.94
N ILE A 287 11.59 12.23 -10.31
CA ILE A 287 12.04 10.99 -10.94
C ILE A 287 11.09 10.67 -12.08
N LYS A 288 11.62 10.35 -13.26
CA LYS A 288 10.83 9.96 -14.43
C LYS A 288 11.56 8.88 -15.22
N LEU A 289 10.83 8.16 -16.04
CA LEU A 289 11.41 7.28 -17.05
C LEU A 289 11.60 8.03 -18.37
N SER A 290 12.57 7.57 -19.16
CA SER A 290 12.90 8.06 -20.50
C SER A 290 12.90 6.93 -21.50
#